data_AF-A0A840TML2-F1
#
_entry.id   AF-A0A840TML2-F1
#
_cell.length_a   1.000
_cell.length_b   1.000
_cell.length_c   1.000
_cell.angle_alpha   90.00
_cell.angle_beta   90.00
_cell.angle_gamma   90.00
#
_symmetry.space_group_name_H-M   'P 1'
#
loop_
_entity.id
_entity.type
_entity.pdbx_description
1 polymer ?
#
loop_
_entity_poly.entity_id
_entity_poly.type
_entity_poly.pdbx_seq_one_letter_code
_entity_poly.pdbx_strand_id
1 'polypeptide(L)' 'MEITIKEPRNEAELRLTVEPEDYNGEAGWRIIYPDKDSFVMVQREGEWLVMDEDWINPELLEIIGKALATKDRYTSLSGS' A
#
# COMPACT_ATOMS: atom_id res chain seq x y z
N MET A 1 -9.96 -1.66 -1.66
CA MET A 1 -9.43 -2.39 -2.83
C MET A 1 -8.59 -3.57 -2.37
N GLU A 2 -8.34 -4.56 -3.22
CA GLU A 2 -7.45 -5.68 -2.87
C GLU A 2 -6.26 -5.71 -3.83
N ILE A 3 -5.07 -5.95 -3.28
CA ILE A 3 -3.85 -6.17 -4.05
C ILE A 3 -3.23 -7.51 -3.66
N THR A 4 -2.59 -8.15 -4.62
CA THR A 4 -1.75 -9.32 -4.38
C THR A 4 -0.33 -8.92 -4.70
N ILE A 5 0.57 -9.14 -3.75
CA ILE A 5 2.00 -8.87 -3.90
C ILE A 5 2.79 -10.14 -3.58
N LYS A 6 4.05 -10.17 -4.00
CA LYS A 6 5.01 -11.18 -3.54
C LYS A 6 5.83 -10.61 -2.40
N GLU A 7 5.86 -11.32 -1.28
CA GLU A 7 6.65 -10.96 -0.11
C GLU A 7 8.14 -11.17 -0.41
N PRO A 8 9.01 -10.16 -0.25
CA PRO A 8 10.38 -10.20 -0.75
C PRO A 8 11.29 -11.23 -0.06
N ARG A 9 10.99 -11.64 1.19
CA ARG A 9 11.85 -12.53 1.97
C ARG A 9 11.62 -14.01 1.69
N ASN A 10 10.39 -14.40 1.39
CA ASN A 10 10.02 -15.81 1.22
C ASN A 10 9.27 -16.09 -0.10
N GLU A 11 9.09 -15.08 -0.94
CA GLU A 11 8.38 -15.16 -2.23
C GLU A 11 6.91 -15.60 -2.12
N ALA A 12 6.35 -15.60 -0.90
CA ALA A 12 4.97 -15.95 -0.67
C ALA A 12 4.02 -14.90 -1.27
N GLU A 13 2.90 -15.36 -1.80
CA GLU A 13 1.83 -14.47 -2.24
C GLU A 13 1.07 -13.94 -1.03
N LEU A 14 1.03 -12.61 -0.92
CA LEU A 14 0.34 -11.92 0.14
C LEU A 14 -0.83 -11.13 -0.44
N ARG A 15 -2.03 -11.43 0.06
CA ARG A 15 -3.26 -10.70 -0.28
C ARG A 15 -3.48 -9.61 0.75
N LEU A 16 -3.41 -8.37 0.32
CA LEU A 16 -3.59 -7.20 1.17
C LEU A 16 -4.91 -6.53 0.81
N THR A 17 -5.65 -6.14 1.84
CA THR A 17 -6.75 -5.19 1.68
C THR A 17 -6.19 -3.80 1.84
N VAL A 18 -6.57 -2.89 0.95
CA VAL A 18 -6.14 -1.49 0.99
C VAL A 18 -7.35 -0.58 1.02
N GLU A 19 -7.40 0.31 1.99
CA GLU A 19 -8.50 1.25 2.20
C GLU A 19 -7.97 2.68 2.19
N PRO A 20 -8.67 3.64 1.57
CA PRO A 20 -8.28 5.04 1.67
C PRO A 20 -8.42 5.50 3.12
N GLU A 21 -7.45 6.26 3.60
CA GLU A 21 -7.46 6.82 4.95
C GLU A 21 -7.05 8.29 4.95
N ASP A 22 -7.74 9.11 5.75
CA ASP A 22 -7.28 10.46 6.08
C ASP A 22 -6.37 10.35 7.31
N TYR A 23 -5.08 10.56 7.11
CA TYR A 23 -4.10 10.56 8.18
C TYR A 23 -3.71 12.00 8.50
N ASN A 24 -4.33 12.59 9.53
CA ASN A 24 -4.09 13.98 9.95
C ASN A 24 -4.29 15.02 8.82
N GLY A 25 -5.30 14.82 7.96
CA GLY A 25 -5.56 15.70 6.81
C GLY A 25 -4.75 15.38 5.56
N GLU A 26 -3.94 14.31 5.58
CA GLU A 26 -3.23 13.81 4.41
C GLU A 26 -3.90 12.57 3.83
N ALA A 27 -3.94 12.49 2.49
CA ALA A 27 -4.43 11.32 1.79
C ALA A 27 -3.44 10.16 1.94
N GLY A 28 -3.88 9.10 2.62
CA GLY A 28 -3.12 7.89 2.84
C GLY A 28 -3.88 6.63 2.45
N TRP A 29 -3.20 5.50 2.61
CA TRP A 29 -3.72 4.16 2.38
C TRP A 29 -3.48 3.30 3.61
N ARG A 30 -4.55 2.78 4.19
CA ARG A 30 -4.53 1.74 5.21
C ARG A 30 -4.30 0.39 4.53
N ILE A 31 -3.15 -0.22 4.79
CA ILE A 31 -2.79 -1.55 4.30
C ILE A 31 -3.11 -2.56 5.40
N ILE A 32 -3.92 -3.57 5.09
CA ILE A 32 -4.44 -4.56 6.04
C ILE A 32 -3.99 -5.94 5.59
N TYR A 33 -3.28 -6.63 6.46
CA TYR A 33 -2.82 -8.01 6.27
C TYR A 33 -3.95 -9.03 6.55
N PRO A 34 -3.86 -10.26 6.02
CA PRO A 34 -4.85 -11.32 6.27
C PRO A 34 -5.05 -11.68 7.75
N ASP A 35 -4.00 -11.57 8.55
CA ASP A 35 -4.00 -11.81 10.01
C ASP A 35 -4.55 -10.61 10.83
N LYS A 36 -4.98 -9.55 10.13
CA LYS A 36 -5.56 -8.31 10.66
C LYS A 36 -4.56 -7.30 11.25
N ASP A 37 -3.26 -7.53 11.12
CA ASP A 37 -2.30 -6.44 11.31
C ASP A 37 -2.48 -5.40 10.19
N SER A 38 -2.17 -4.14 10.47
CA SER A 38 -2.36 -3.08 9.49
C SER A 38 -1.45 -1.88 9.75
N PHE A 39 -1.19 -1.11 8.70
CA PHE A 39 -0.41 0.12 8.80
C PHE A 39 -0.86 1.15 7.77
N VAL A 40 -0.53 2.42 8.01
CA VAL A 40 -0.84 3.53 7.11
C VAL A 40 0.38 3.89 6.28
N MET A 41 0.17 4.00 4.97
CA MET A 41 1.12 4.59 4.04
C MET A 41 0.62 5.95 3.56
N VAL A 42 1.47 6.97 3.62
CA VAL A 42 1.23 8.29 3.01
C VAL A 42 2.32 8.56 1.98
N GLN A 43 1.94 9.11 0.83
CA GLN A 43 2.92 9.55 -0.17
C GLN A 43 3.32 11.00 0.09
N ARG A 44 4.60 11.26 0.37
CA ARG A 44 5.16 12.61 0.48
C ARG A 44 6.36 12.75 -0.43
N GLU A 45 6.41 13.82 -1.21
CA GLU A 45 7.54 14.15 -2.11
C GLU A 45 7.93 13.00 -3.07
N GLY A 46 6.98 12.12 -3.41
CA GLY A 46 7.21 10.96 -4.28
C GLY A 46 7.64 9.69 -3.54
N GLU A 47 7.87 9.76 -2.23
CA GLU A 47 8.24 8.62 -1.39
C GLU A 47 7.05 8.13 -0.57
N TRP A 48 7.00 6.81 -0.33
CA TRP A 48 5.99 6.19 0.54
C TRP A 48 6.52 6.09 1.96
N LEU A 49 5.79 6.67 2.90
CA LEU A 49 6.14 6.69 4.31
C LEU A 49 5.12 5.92 5.14
N VAL A 50 5.58 5.18 6.15
CA VAL A 50 4.74 4.47 7.12
C VAL A 50 4.54 5.34 8.35
N MET A 51 3.30 5.51 8.79
CA MET A 51 2.96 6.50 9.81
C MET A 51 2.76 5.95 11.23
N ASP A 52 2.29 4.71 11.36
CA ASP A 52 1.82 4.13 12.63
C ASP A 52 2.49 2.80 12.99
N GLU A 53 3.53 2.42 12.25
CA GLU A 53 4.37 1.26 12.53
C GLU A 53 5.85 1.66 12.59
N ASP A 54 6.57 1.16 13.59
CA ASP A 54 7.96 1.52 13.85
C ASP A 54 8.94 0.92 12.84
N TRP A 55 8.59 -0.22 12.25
CA TRP A 55 9.47 -0.91 11.31
C TRP A 55 8.71 -1.75 10.28
N ILE A 56 8.85 -1.36 9.02
CA ILE A 56 8.43 -2.17 7.87
C ILE A 56 9.60 -2.32 6.92
N ASN A 57 9.69 -3.48 6.27
CA ASN A 57 10.68 -3.73 5.23
C ASN A 57 10.54 -2.70 4.09
N PRO A 58 11.56 -1.86 3.81
CA PRO A 58 11.49 -0.85 2.75
C PRO A 58 11.18 -1.44 1.36
N GLU A 59 11.65 -2.64 1.08
CA GLU A 59 11.38 -3.33 -0.19
C GLU A 59 9.90 -3.70 -0.33
N LEU A 60 9.26 -4.08 0.78
CA LEU A 60 7.82 -4.36 0.82
C LEU A 60 7.01 -3.09 0.53
N LEU A 61 7.41 -1.95 1.09
CA LEU A 61 6.75 -0.66 0.83
C LEU A 61 6.83 -0.26 -0.64
N GLU A 62 7.99 -0.47 -1.28
CA GLU A 62 8.16 -0.18 -2.70
C GLU A 62 7.25 -1.07 -3.57
N ILE A 63 7.14 -2.36 -3.24
CA ILE A 63 6.27 -3.30 -3.95
C ILE A 63 4.80 -2.89 -3.82
N ILE A 64 4.35 -2.54 -2.60
CA ILE A 64 2.99 -2.05 -2.36
C ILE A 64 2.74 -0.75 -3.12
N GLY A 65 3.65 0.21 -3.04
CA GLY A 65 3.55 1.49 -3.75
C GLY A 65 3.44 1.32 -5.27
N LYS A 66 4.23 0.40 -5.85
CA LYS A 66 4.14 0.05 -7.28
C LYS A 66 2.80 -0.60 -7.64
N ALA A 67 2.28 -1.48 -6.77
CA ALA A 67 0.98 -2.12 -6.97
C ALA A 67 -0.16 -1.09 -6.95
N LEU A 68 -0.12 -0.12 -6.03
CA LEU A 68 -1.09 0.97 -5.93
C LEU A 68 -1.04 1.87 -7.18
N ALA A 69 0.15 2.35 -7.56
CA ALA A 69 0.32 3.19 -8.75
C ALA A 69 -0.15 2.51 -10.05
N THR A 70 0.02 1.18 -10.15
CA THR A 70 -0.47 0.42 -11.31
C THR A 70 -1.99 0.39 -11.35
N LYS A 71 -2.66 0.23 -10.21
CA LYS A 71 -4.13 0.19 -10.12
C LYS A 71 -4.76 1.56 -10.36
N ASP A 72 -4.16 2.64 -9.88
CA ASP A 72 -4.60 4.01 -10.20
C ASP A 72 -4.57 4.27 -11.71
N ARG A 73 -3.48 3.87 -12.39
CA ARG A 73 -3.36 4.03 -13.86
C ARG A 73 -4.44 3.30 -14.66
N TYR A 74 -4.89 2.13 -14.21
CA TYR A 74 -5.99 1.40 -14.87
C TYR A 74 -7.36 1.98 -14.54
N THR A 75 -7.54 2.57 -13.36
CA THR A 75 -8.81 3.19 -12.96
C THR A 75 -9.04 4.49 -13.76
N SER A 76 -7.99 5.23 -14.11
CA SER A 76 -8.08 6.43 -14.96
C SER A 76 -8.32 6.16 -16.45
N LEU A 77 -8.16 4.92 -16.95
CA LEU A 77 -8.40 4.55 -18.36
C LEU A 77 -9.79 3.98 -18.63
N SER A 78 -10.60 3.79 -17.58
CA SER A 78 -11.96 3.22 -17.69
C SER A 78 -13.07 4.29 -17.65
N GLY A 79 -12.70 5.57 -17.69
CA GLY A 79 -13.62 6.71 -17.76
C GLY A 79 -13.27 7.61 -18.94
N SER A 80 -13.79 7.28 -20.12
CA SER A 80 -13.86 8.16 -21.29
C SER A 80 -15.14 7.87 -22.06
#